data_AF-A0A2V8SUT1-F1
#
_entry.id   AF-A0A2V8SUT1-F1
#
_cell.length_a   1.000
_cell.length_b   1.000
_cell.length_c   1.000
_cell.angle_alpha   90.00
_cell.angle_beta   90.00
_cell.angle_gamma   90.00
#
_symmetry.space_group_name_H-M   'P 1'
#
loop_
_entity.id
_entity.type
_entity.pdbx_description
1 polymer ?
#
loop_
_entity_poly.entity_id
_entity_poly.type
_entity_poly.pdbx_seq_one_letter_code
_entity_poly.pdbx_strand_id
1 'polypeptide(L)' 'EGFAWTEGVLMLATIARRWRLRLAHGQQVEPQPRITLRPKGEVRMKIESREP' A
#
# COMPACT_ATOMS: atom_id res chain seq x y z
N GLU A 1 7.84 0.41 19.50
CA GLU A 1 7.20 0.84 18.23
C GLU A 1 8.13 1.54 17.25
N GLY A 2 9.24 2.16 17.67
CA GLY A 2 10.13 2.90 16.75
C GLY A 2 10.63 2.08 15.55
N PHE A 3 10.88 0.78 15.72
CA PHE A 3 11.29 -0.10 14.62
C PHE A 3 10.24 -0.16 13.49
N ALA A 4 8.99 -0.47 13.83
CA ALA A 4 7.91 -0.59 12.84
C ALA A 4 7.63 0.72 12.09
N TRP A 5 7.75 1.85 12.80
CA TRP A 5 7.63 3.17 12.18
C TRP A 5 8.77 3.46 11.20
N THR A 6 10.02 3.24 11.60
CA THR A 6 11.18 3.42 10.73
C THR A 6 11.10 2.54 9.49
N GLU A 7 10.75 1.27 9.66
CA GLU A 7 10.58 0.32 8.54
C GLU A 7 9.48 0.79 7.59
N GLY A 8 8.30 1.15 8.11
CA GLY A 8 7.17 1.62 7.31
C GLY A 8 7.51 2.87 6.49
N VAL A 9 8.19 3.85 7.09
CA VAL A 9 8.62 5.07 6.40
C VAL A 9 9.63 4.77 5.29
N LEU A 10 10.66 3.97 5.56
CA LEU A 10 11.69 3.64 4.57
C LEU A 10 11.12 2.84 3.39
N MET A 11 10.22 1.90 3.67
CA MET A 11 9.55 1.11 2.64
C MET A 11 8.68 1.99 1.75
N LEU A 12 7.82 2.84 2.33
CA LEU A 12 6.94 3.74 1.58
C LEU A 12 7.74 4.78 0.77
N ALA A 13 8.78 5.38 1.35
CA ALA A 13 9.62 6.35 0.66
C ALA A 13 10.33 5.74 -0.56
N THR A 14 10.83 4.51 -0.43
CA THR A 14 11.51 3.80 -1.51
C THR A 14 10.58 3.52 -2.69
N ILE A 15 9.34 3.07 -2.42
CA ILE A 15 8.33 2.80 -3.44
C ILE A 15 7.83 4.11 -4.06
N ALA A 16 7.42 5.06 -3.24
CA ALA A 16 6.79 6.32 -3.67
C ALA A 16 7.73 7.23 -4.46
N ARG A 17 9.05 7.09 -4.30
CA ARG A 17 10.05 7.82 -5.10
C ARG A 17 10.00 7.44 -6.58
N ARG A 18 9.72 6.17 -6.90
CA ARG A 18 9.81 5.64 -8.28
C ARG A 18 8.46 5.33 -8.89
N TRP A 19 7.44 5.13 -8.06
CA TRP A 19 6.14 4.62 -8.51
C TRP A 19 5.00 5.45 -7.95
N ARG A 20 3.99 5.64 -8.79
CA ARG A 20 2.66 6.09 -8.38
C ARG A 20 1.74 4.88 -8.40
N LEU A 21 1.17 4.56 -7.25
CA LEU A 21 0.22 3.47 -7.10
C LEU A 21 -1.21 4.02 -7.18
N ARG A 22 -2.03 3.42 -8.03
CA ARG A 22 -3.47 3.72 -8.14
C ARG A 22 -4.25 2.46 -7.86
N LEU A 23 -5.33 2.55 -7.07
CA LEU A 23 -6.21 1.40 -6.88
C LEU A 23 -6.77 0.94 -8.22
N ALA A 24 -6.87 -0.37 -8.43
CA ALA A 24 -7.48 -0.91 -9.64
C ALA A 24 -8.89 -0.33 -9.81
N HIS A 25 -9.23 0.03 -11.06
CA HIS A 25 -10.47 0.73 -11.36
C HIS A 25 -11.69 -0.06 -10.87
N GLY A 26 -12.57 0.59 -10.12
CA GLY A 26 -13.79 -0.02 -9.57
C GLY A 26 -13.58 -0.96 -8.39
N GLN A 27 -12.34 -1.20 -7.95
CA GLN A 27 -12.10 -2.01 -6.76
C GLN A 27 -12.47 -1.23 -5.50
N GLN A 28 -13.21 -1.87 -4.60
CA GLN A 28 -13.45 -1.39 -3.24
C GLN A 28 -12.62 -2.21 -2.26
N VAL A 29 -12.02 -1.54 -1.27
CA VAL A 29 -11.25 -2.19 -0.20
C VAL A 29 -12.11 -2.22 1.04
N GLU A 30 -12.68 -3.38 1.33
CA GLU A 30 -13.47 -3.60 2.56
C GLU A 30 -12.57 -4.13 3.69
N PRO A 31 -12.70 -3.60 4.92
CA PRO A 31 -12.04 -4.17 6.08
C PRO A 31 -12.63 -5.53 6.46
N GLN A 32 -11.77 -6.49 6.82
CA GLN A 32 -12.14 -7.75 7.46
C GLN A 32 -11.52 -7.79 8.87
N PRO A 33 -12.34 -7.73 9.95
CA PRO A 33 -11.83 -7.89 11.30
C PRO A 33 -11.44 -9.36 11.55
N ARG A 34 -10.23 -9.57 12.08
CA ARG A 34 -9.73 -10.85 12.64
C ARG A 34 -9.01 -10.55 13.96
N ILE A 35 -7.99 -11.33 14.32
CA ILE A 35 -7.07 -10.97 15.42
C ILE A 35 -6.45 -9.59 15.15
N THR A 36 -6.07 -9.31 13.90
CA THR A 36 -5.71 -7.98 13.39
C THR A 36 -6.63 -7.56 12.25
N LEU A 37 -6.75 -6.25 12.01
CA LEU A 37 -7.50 -5.72 10.87
C LEU A 37 -6.74 -5.97 9.57
N ARG A 38 -7.44 -6.42 8.53
CA ARG A 38 -6.85 -6.63 7.20
C ARG A 38 -7.86 -6.40 6.08
N PRO A 39 -7.44 -6.20 4.81
CA PRO A 39 -8.36 -6.18 3.68
C PRO A 39 -9.11 -7.51 3.49
N LYS A 40 -10.35 -7.42 3.03
CA LYS A 40 -11.12 -8.57 2.54
C LYS A 40 -10.66 -8.89 1.11
N GLY A 41 -9.85 -9.94 0.97
CA GLY A 41 -9.31 -10.37 -0.32
C GLY A 41 -8.04 -9.60 -0.74
N GLU A 42 -7.74 -9.62 -2.03
CA GLU A 42 -6.57 -8.97 -2.61
C GLU A 42 -6.76 -7.45 -2.75
N VAL A 43 -5.68 -6.68 -2.67
CA VAL A 43 -5.65 -5.26 -3.05
C VAL A 43 -4.86 -5.14 -4.35
N ARG A 44 -5.53 -4.87 -5.46
CA ARG A 44 -4.89 -4.76 -6.78
C ARG A 44 -4.61 -3.29 -7.08
N MET A 45 -3.39 -3.01 -7.50
CA MET A 45 -2.94 -1.66 -7.80
C MET A 45 -2.42 -1.59 -9.24
N LYS A 46 -2.72 -0.50 -9.94
CA LYS A 46 -2.02 -0.08 -11.15
C LYS A 46 -0.76 0.68 -10.74
N ILE A 47 0.36 0.34 -11.37
CA ILE A 47 1.68 0.90 -11.10
C ILE A 47 2.05 1.80 -12.28
N GLU A 48 2.31 3.07 -12.00
CA GLU A 48 2.76 4.06 -12.97
C GLU A 48 4.19 4.51 -12.58
N SER A 49 5.12 4.50 -13.53
CA SER A 49 6.47 5.04 -13.30
C SER A 49 6.37 6.53 -13.01
N ARG A 50 7.06 6.98 -11.95
CA ARG A 50 7.41 8.39 -11.79
C ARG A 50 8.74 8.57 -12.50
N GLU A 51 8.67 8.91 -13.79
CA GLU A 51 9.85 9.45 -14.47
C GLU A 51 10.35 10.67 -13.67
N PRO A 52 11.67 10.90 -13.60
CA PRO A 52 12.22 12.15 -13.08
C PRO A 52 11.67 13.38 -13.82
#